data_AF-A0A941ZD28-F1
#
_entry.id   AF-A0A941ZD28-F1
#
_cell.length_a   1.000
_cell.length_b   1.000
_cell.length_c   1.000
_cell.angle_alpha   90.00
_cell.angle_beta   90.00
_cell.angle_gamma   90.00
#
_symmetry.space_group_name_H-M   'P 1'
#
loop_
_entity.id
_entity.type
_entity.pdbx_description
1 polymer ?
#
loop_
_entity_poly.entity_id
_entity_poly.type
_entity_poly.pdbx_seq_one_letter_code
_entity_poly.pdbx_strand_id
1 'polypeptide(L)'
;MHKIIVCLVALFFLVPFKTALSFPTKNQDCSKCHTLKKEEADALLKIFNKNIKVLSVARSKAKYLWEVSYESDGKKGLVYVDLPKKHLLSGTILDLQSKKNITQEKLSEINRANVSQIPLKDALVIGDKNAKQKVIVFDDPE
;
A
#
# COMPACT_ATOMS: atom_id res chain seq x y z
N MET A 1 -9.58 -38.21 51.62
CA MET A 1 -9.72 -37.95 50.16
C MET A 1 -10.51 -36.67 49.85
N HIS A 2 -11.56 -36.34 50.60
CA HIS A 2 -12.39 -35.15 50.38
C HIS A 2 -11.62 -33.80 50.50
N LYS A 3 -10.69 -33.69 51.44
CA LYS A 3 -9.89 -32.45 51.66
C LYS A 3 -8.91 -32.13 50.52
N ILE A 4 -8.40 -33.14 49.81
CA ILE A 4 -7.47 -32.96 48.68
C ILE A 4 -8.24 -32.49 47.44
N ILE A 5 -9.47 -32.99 47.25
CA ILE A 5 -10.35 -32.59 46.15
C ILE A 5 -10.79 -31.13 46.32
N VAL A 6 -11.08 -30.68 47.56
CA VAL A 6 -11.46 -29.29 47.84
C VAL A 6 -10.31 -28.30 47.54
N CYS A 7 -9.05 -28.67 47.83
CA CYS A 7 -7.89 -27.84 47.47
C CYS A 7 -7.66 -27.75 45.95
N LEU A 8 -7.93 -28.83 45.19
CA LEU A 8 -7.72 -28.84 43.74
C LEU A 8 -8.78 -28.02 42.99
N VAL A 9 -10.02 -27.99 43.50
CA VAL A 9 -11.11 -27.15 42.96
C VAL A 9 -10.89 -25.67 43.29
N ALA A 10 -10.35 -25.35 44.46
CA ALA A 10 -10.02 -23.97 44.84
C ALA A 10 -8.87 -23.38 43.99
N LEU A 11 -7.93 -24.21 43.53
CA LEU A 11 -6.82 -23.77 42.68
C LEU A 11 -7.27 -23.45 41.24
N PHE A 12 -8.37 -24.04 40.78
CA PHE A 12 -8.95 -23.75 39.46
C PHE A 12 -9.65 -22.37 39.40
N PHE A 13 -10.05 -21.82 40.54
CA PHE A 13 -10.64 -20.47 40.64
C PHE A 13 -9.59 -19.34 40.73
N LEU A 14 -8.31 -19.66 40.87
CA LEU A 14 -7.21 -18.69 40.94
C LEU A 14 -6.50 -18.46 39.60
N VAL A 15 -6.92 -19.13 38.53
CA VAL A 15 -6.38 -18.89 37.18
C VAL A 15 -7.21 -17.78 36.54
N PRO A 16 -6.66 -16.57 36.31
CA PRO A 16 -7.38 -15.56 35.55
C PRO A 16 -7.56 -16.11 34.14
N PHE A 17 -8.79 -16.49 33.80
CA PHE A 17 -9.19 -16.90 32.46
C PHE A 17 -9.06 -15.70 31.51
N LYS A 18 -7.83 -15.38 31.10
CA LYS A 18 -7.54 -14.39 30.06
C LYS A 18 -7.69 -15.03 28.69
N THR A 19 -8.87 -15.55 28.38
CA THR A 19 -9.28 -15.71 26.98
C THR A 19 -10.36 -14.68 26.70
N ALA A 20 -9.93 -13.43 26.62
CA ALA A 20 -10.73 -12.41 25.96
C ALA A 20 -10.65 -12.71 24.45
N LEU A 21 -11.64 -13.44 23.93
CA LEU A 21 -12.03 -13.31 22.52
C LEU A 21 -12.58 -11.89 22.37
N SER A 22 -11.68 -10.92 22.18
CA SER A 22 -12.05 -9.55 21.88
C SER A 22 -12.67 -9.56 20.49
N PHE A 23 -14.01 -9.46 20.44
CA PHE A 23 -14.69 -9.15 19.19
C PHE A 23 -14.19 -7.79 18.70
N PRO A 24 -13.86 -7.65 17.39
CA PRO A 24 -13.37 -6.39 16.87
C PRO A 24 -14.43 -5.31 17.09
N THR A 25 -14.07 -4.28 17.85
CA THR A 25 -14.92 -3.10 18.04
C THR A 25 -15.04 -2.37 16.69
N LYS A 26 -16.23 -1.86 16.38
CA LYS A 26 -16.51 -1.13 15.13
C LYS A 26 -15.52 0.03 14.99
N ASN A 27 -14.77 0.13 13.88
CA ASN A 27 -13.71 1.12 13.58
C ASN A 27 -12.32 0.94 14.23
N GLN A 28 -11.82 -0.28 14.42
CA GLN A 28 -10.38 -0.44 14.71
C GLN A 28 -9.53 -0.04 13.51
N ASP A 29 -8.53 0.81 13.74
CA ASP A 29 -7.53 1.19 12.73
C ASP A 29 -6.54 0.03 12.54
N CYS A 30 -6.88 -0.86 11.60
CA CYS A 30 -6.09 -2.05 11.27
C CYS A 30 -4.68 -1.72 10.77
N SER A 31 -4.38 -0.45 10.49
CA SER A 31 -3.05 0.02 10.07
C SER A 31 -1.99 -0.14 11.16
N LYS A 32 -2.39 -0.21 12.44
CA LYS A 32 -1.46 -0.26 13.58
C LYS A 32 -0.91 -1.65 13.88
N CYS A 33 -1.59 -2.71 13.44
CA CYS A 33 -1.24 -4.10 13.78
C CYS A 33 -0.75 -4.92 12.57
N HIS A 34 -0.93 -4.42 11.35
CA HIS A 34 -0.57 -5.13 10.12
C HIS A 34 0.41 -4.33 9.28
N THR A 35 1.69 -4.72 9.33
CA THR A 35 2.74 -4.17 8.47
C THR A 35 3.04 -5.15 7.34
N LEU A 36 3.18 -4.62 6.13
CA LEU A 36 3.73 -5.34 4.99
C LEU A 36 5.08 -4.71 4.66
N LYS A 37 6.16 -5.47 4.88
CA LYS A 37 7.50 -5.02 4.53
C LYS A 37 7.74 -5.17 3.03
N LYS A 38 8.73 -4.44 2.49
CA LYS A 38 9.04 -4.46 1.07
C LYS A 38 9.57 -5.82 0.62
N GLU A 39 10.36 -6.47 1.47
CA GLU A 39 10.95 -7.78 1.21
C GLU A 39 9.89 -8.88 1.17
N GLU A 40 8.89 -8.78 2.06
CA GLU A 40 7.73 -9.69 2.07
C GLU A 40 6.87 -9.51 0.82
N ALA A 41 6.60 -8.26 0.43
CA ALA A 41 5.84 -7.96 -0.78
C ALA A 41 6.55 -8.47 -2.05
N ASP A 42 7.88 -8.37 -2.10
CA ASP A 42 8.70 -8.87 -3.19
C ASP A 42 8.62 -10.41 -3.31
N ALA A 43 8.69 -11.12 -2.18
CA ALA A 43 8.52 -12.57 -2.15
C ALA A 43 7.13 -13.00 -2.65
N LEU A 44 6.06 -12.29 -2.27
CA LEU A 44 4.69 -12.59 -2.71
C LEU A 44 4.50 -12.40 -4.22
N LEU A 45 5.05 -11.31 -4.78
CA LEU A 45 4.91 -11.00 -6.21
C LEU A 45 5.74 -11.92 -7.11
N LYS A 46 6.92 -12.32 -6.65
CA LYS A 46 7.82 -13.22 -7.39
C LYS A 46 7.26 -14.62 -7.63
N ILE A 47 6.22 -15.02 -6.89
CA ILE A 47 5.45 -16.26 -7.13
C ILE A 47 4.84 -16.24 -8.55
N PHE A 48 4.40 -15.07 -9.02
CA PHE A 48 3.75 -14.92 -10.31
C PHE A 48 4.73 -14.56 -11.43
N ASN A 49 5.69 -13.67 -11.16
CA ASN A 49 6.71 -13.31 -12.13
C ASN A 49 8.03 -12.94 -11.42
N LYS A 50 9.10 -13.66 -11.76
CA LYS A 50 10.43 -13.51 -11.16
C LYS A 50 11.12 -12.18 -11.49
N ASN A 51 10.70 -11.51 -12.57
CA ASN A 51 11.29 -10.25 -13.04
C ASN A 51 10.65 -9.01 -12.41
N ILE A 52 9.78 -9.18 -11.42
CA ILE A 52 9.16 -8.06 -10.71
C ILE A 52 10.13 -7.47 -9.68
N LYS A 53 10.26 -6.15 -9.68
CA LYS A 53 10.95 -5.37 -8.64
C LYS A 53 9.95 -4.50 -7.89
N VAL A 54 9.79 -4.73 -6.59
CA VAL A 54 8.94 -3.85 -5.77
C VAL A 54 9.56 -2.47 -5.61
N LEU A 55 8.79 -1.42 -5.87
CA LEU A 55 9.20 -0.02 -5.70
C LEU A 55 8.84 0.47 -4.31
N SER A 56 7.56 0.39 -3.94
CA SER A 56 7.03 0.87 -2.67
C SER A 56 5.83 0.05 -2.20
N VAL A 57 5.61 0.06 -0.89
CA VAL A 57 4.45 -0.54 -0.24
C VAL A 57 3.79 0.55 0.58
N ALA A 58 2.47 0.72 0.40
CA ALA A 58 1.69 1.73 1.11
C ALA A 58 0.33 1.17 1.54
N ARG A 59 -0.33 1.87 2.46
CA ARG A 59 -1.72 1.58 2.79
C ARG A 59 -2.64 2.16 1.73
N SER A 60 -3.59 1.37 1.22
CA SER A 60 -4.57 1.88 0.27
C SER A 60 -5.60 2.79 0.94
N LYS A 61 -6.18 3.71 0.16
CA LYS A 61 -7.42 4.41 0.53
C LYS A 61 -8.55 3.40 0.83
N ALA A 62 -8.53 2.23 0.18
CA ALA A 62 -9.35 1.10 0.55
C ALA A 62 -8.84 0.45 1.85
N LYS A 63 -9.58 0.64 2.95
CA LYS A 63 -9.19 0.33 4.35
C LYS A 63 -8.66 -1.07 4.63
N TYR A 64 -8.85 -2.04 3.74
CA TYR A 64 -8.44 -3.45 3.92
C TYR A 64 -7.38 -3.92 2.93
N LEU A 65 -6.79 -3.02 2.13
CA LEU A 65 -5.83 -3.36 1.08
C LEU A 65 -4.52 -2.58 1.21
N TRP A 66 -3.41 -3.25 0.97
CA TRP A 66 -2.13 -2.61 0.71
C TRP A 66 -1.97 -2.34 -0.77
N GLU A 67 -1.36 -1.22 -1.08
CA GLU A 67 -0.90 -0.85 -2.41
C GLU A 67 0.55 -1.25 -2.55
N VAL A 68 0.85 -2.13 -3.51
CA VAL A 68 2.22 -2.52 -3.83
C VAL A 68 2.52 -2.03 -5.23
N SER A 69 3.37 -1.00 -5.30
CA SER A 69 3.88 -0.50 -6.58
C SER A 69 5.11 -1.31 -6.98
N TYR A 70 5.15 -1.74 -8.23
CA TYR A 70 6.24 -2.56 -8.75
C TYR A 70 6.64 -2.11 -10.14
N GLU A 71 7.80 -2.59 -10.59
CA GLU A 71 8.31 -2.41 -11.93
C GLU A 71 8.56 -3.80 -12.55
N SER A 72 8.09 -4.00 -13.78
CA SER A 72 8.37 -5.19 -14.61
C SER A 72 8.66 -4.70 -16.01
N ASP A 73 9.78 -5.15 -16.59
CA ASP A 73 10.15 -4.86 -17.98
C ASP A 73 10.10 -3.36 -18.34
N GLY A 74 10.54 -2.50 -17.41
CA GLY A 74 10.57 -1.04 -17.55
C GLY A 74 9.21 -0.35 -17.39
N LYS A 75 8.13 -1.08 -17.08
CA LYS A 75 6.80 -0.51 -16.81
C LYS A 75 6.47 -0.59 -15.32
N LYS A 76 5.97 0.52 -14.77
CA LYS A 76 5.47 0.55 -13.40
C LYS A 76 4.01 0.10 -13.35
N GLY A 77 3.71 -0.75 -12.38
CA GLY A 77 2.37 -1.26 -12.11
C GLY A 77 1.98 -1.08 -10.65
N LEU A 78 0.70 -1.30 -10.38
CA LEU A 78 0.12 -1.28 -9.05
C LEU A 78 -0.76 -2.53 -8.88
N VAL A 79 -0.56 -3.24 -7.78
CA VAL A 79 -1.45 -4.33 -7.34
C VAL A 79 -1.84 -4.10 -5.89
N TYR A 80 -2.90 -4.81 -5.48
CA TYR A 80 -3.40 -4.76 -4.13
C TYR A 80 -3.21 -6.10 -3.42
N VAL A 81 -2.88 -6.05 -2.14
CA VAL A 81 -2.77 -7.23 -1.28
C VAL A 81 -3.70 -7.06 -0.09
N ASP A 82 -4.50 -8.07 0.23
CA ASP A 82 -5.40 -8.04 1.39
C ASP A 82 -4.63 -8.07 2.72
N LEU A 83 -5.23 -7.58 3.81
CA LEU A 83 -4.58 -7.58 5.14
C LEU A 83 -4.02 -8.94 5.61
N PRO A 84 -4.68 -10.08 5.35
CA PRO A 84 -4.11 -11.39 5.65
C PRO A 84 -2.91 -11.82 4.79
N LYS A 85 -2.56 -11.09 3.72
CA LYS A 85 -1.53 -11.47 2.72
C LYS A 85 -1.85 -12.79 2.00
N LYS A 86 -3.13 -13.09 1.82
CA LYS A 86 -3.62 -14.33 1.19
C LYS A 86 -4.12 -14.13 -0.23
N HIS A 87 -4.54 -12.91 -0.56
CA HIS A 87 -5.11 -12.58 -1.85
C HIS A 87 -4.36 -11.41 -2.47
N LEU A 88 -4.04 -11.58 -3.75
CA LEU A 88 -3.55 -10.51 -4.61
C LEU A 88 -4.67 -10.11 -5.56
N LEU A 89 -5.00 -8.82 -5.57
CA LEU A 89 -5.99 -8.25 -6.46
C LEU A 89 -5.30 -7.42 -7.53
N SER A 90 -5.58 -7.78 -8.78
CA SER A 90 -5.12 -7.06 -9.96
C SER A 90 -6.33 -6.42 -10.63
N GLY A 91 -6.36 -5.09 -10.70
CA GLY A 91 -7.50 -4.35 -11.23
C GLY A 91 -7.56 -2.93 -10.70
N THR A 92 -8.77 -2.38 -10.75
CA THR A 92 -9.05 -0.97 -10.48
C THR A 92 -9.99 -0.82 -9.30
N ILE A 93 -9.72 0.16 -8.44
CA ILE A 93 -10.62 0.58 -7.36
C ILE A 93 -11.25 1.91 -7.74
N LEU A 94 -12.58 1.94 -7.74
CA LEU A 94 -13.37 3.15 -7.89
C LEU A 94 -13.87 3.59 -6.51
N ASP A 95 -13.61 4.84 -6.16
CA ASP A 95 -14.17 5.45 -4.97
C ASP A 95 -15.64 5.83 -5.23
N LEU A 96 -16.56 5.25 -4.46
CA LEU A 96 -17.99 5.43 -4.68
C LEU A 96 -18.49 6.84 -4.36
N GLN A 97 -17.83 7.53 -3.42
CA GLN A 97 -18.25 8.86 -2.99
C GLN A 97 -17.85 9.93 -4.01
N SER A 98 -16.61 9.88 -4.48
CA SER A 98 -16.06 10.84 -5.45
C SER A 98 -16.26 10.41 -6.91
N LYS A 99 -16.68 9.16 -7.15
CA LYS A 99 -16.78 8.52 -8.48
C LYS A 99 -15.45 8.53 -9.25
N LYS A 100 -14.33 8.52 -8.54
CA LYS A 100 -12.98 8.58 -9.12
C LYS A 100 -12.30 7.23 -9.13
N ASN A 101 -11.44 7.03 -10.12
CA ASN A 101 -10.55 5.89 -10.19
C ASN A 101 -9.26 6.18 -9.40
N ILE A 102 -9.22 5.72 -8.15
CA ILE A 102 -8.08 5.97 -7.26
C ILE A 102 -6.83 5.17 -7.67
N THR A 103 -7.00 4.05 -8.38
CA THR A 103 -5.88 3.29 -8.96
C THR A 103 -5.20 4.09 -10.05
N GLN A 104 -5.97 4.71 -10.95
CA GLN A 104 -5.45 5.52 -12.04
C GLN A 104 -4.73 6.77 -11.52
N GLU A 105 -5.29 7.44 -10.51
CA GLU A 105 -4.60 8.54 -9.80
C GLU A 105 -3.22 8.07 -9.30
N LYS A 106 -3.18 6.92 -8.63
CA LYS A 106 -1.94 6.39 -8.07
C LYS A 106 -0.94 5.99 -9.14
N LEU A 107 -1.41 5.36 -10.23
CA LEU A 107 -0.58 5.05 -11.40
C LEU A 107 0.01 6.32 -12.03
N SER A 108 -0.77 7.40 -12.10
CA SER A 108 -0.27 8.70 -12.58
C SER A 108 0.78 9.30 -11.65
N GLU A 109 0.64 9.13 -10.33
CA GLU A 109 1.63 9.59 -9.34
C GLU A 109 2.96 8.84 -9.48
N ILE A 110 2.94 7.50 -9.56
CA ILE A 110 4.17 6.71 -9.63
C ILE A 110 4.90 6.86 -10.98
N ASN A 111 4.15 7.19 -12.04
CA ASN A 111 4.68 7.45 -13.38
C ASN A 111 5.07 8.92 -13.60
N ARG A 112 4.90 9.79 -12.59
CA ARG A 112 5.22 11.21 -12.73
C ARG A 112 6.71 11.39 -13.02
N ALA A 113 7.02 12.12 -14.09
CA ALA A 113 8.39 12.49 -14.42
C ALA A 113 8.97 13.45 -13.37
N ASN A 114 10.25 13.28 -13.04
CA ASN A 114 10.96 14.21 -12.18
C ASN A 114 11.40 15.43 -13.01
N VAL A 115 10.61 16.50 -12.94
CA VAL A 115 10.86 17.73 -13.70
C VAL A 115 12.24 18.34 -13.40
N SER A 116 12.77 18.16 -12.19
CA SER A 116 14.10 18.65 -11.82
C SER A 116 15.25 17.95 -12.54
N GLN A 117 15.01 16.78 -13.14
CA GLN A 117 16.00 16.07 -13.94
C GLN A 117 16.04 16.54 -15.41
N ILE A 118 15.09 17.38 -15.82
CA ILE A 118 15.05 17.90 -17.19
C ILE A 118 16.11 19.02 -17.30
N PRO A 119 17.10 18.92 -18.20
CA PRO A 119 18.10 19.96 -18.38
C PRO A 119 17.48 21.17 -19.09
N LEU A 120 17.25 22.24 -18.35
CA LEU A 120 16.66 23.48 -18.88
C LEU A 120 17.70 24.57 -19.22
N LYS A 121 18.99 24.25 -19.15
CA LYS A 121 20.07 25.23 -19.36
C LYS A 121 20.02 25.87 -20.74
N ASP A 122 19.79 25.06 -21.76
CA ASP A 122 19.76 25.49 -23.16
C ASP A 122 18.32 25.67 -23.67
N ALA A 123 17.33 25.69 -22.77
CA ALA A 123 15.93 25.83 -23.14
C ALA A 123 15.59 27.27 -23.54
N LEU A 124 14.85 27.43 -24.63
CA LEU A 124 14.27 28.71 -25.03
C LEU A 124 13.06 29.02 -24.15
N VAL A 125 13.12 30.12 -23.38
CA VAL A 125 11.99 30.57 -22.56
C VAL A 125 11.09 31.48 -23.39
N ILE A 126 9.83 31.05 -23.58
CA ILE A 126 8.78 31.83 -24.25
C ILE A 126 7.77 32.28 -23.19
N GLY A 127 7.56 33.60 -23.06
CA GLY A 127 6.64 34.20 -22.07
C GLY A 127 7.33 34.73 -20.80
N ASP A 128 6.58 34.81 -19.70
CA ASP A 128 7.08 35.33 -18.42
C ASP A 128 7.97 34.29 -17.70
N LYS A 129 9.21 34.69 -17.40
CA LYS A 129 10.19 33.88 -16.65
C LYS A 129 9.69 33.49 -15.25
N ASN A 130 8.83 34.31 -14.65
CA ASN A 130 8.28 34.15 -13.31
C ASN A 130 6.88 33.53 -13.29
N ALA A 131 6.39 33.01 -14.42
CA ALA A 131 5.09 32.37 -14.50
C ALA A 131 4.94 31.24 -13.45
N LYS A 132 3.80 31.23 -12.75
CA LYS A 132 3.46 30.21 -11.74
C LYS A 132 3.30 28.82 -12.35
N GLN A 133 2.79 28.75 -13.58
CA GLN A 133 2.65 27.52 -14.34
C GLN A 133 3.68 27.51 -15.45
N LYS A 134 4.45 26.42 -15.53
CA LYS A 134 5.49 26.22 -16.54
C LYS A 134 5.15 24.96 -17.33
N VAL A 135 5.26 25.06 -18.64
CA VAL A 135 5.12 23.94 -19.57
C VAL A 135 6.48 23.74 -20.23
N ILE A 136 6.97 22.51 -20.23
CA ILE A 136 8.21 22.14 -20.93
C ILE A 136 7.79 21.35 -22.16
N VAL A 137 8.18 21.85 -23.33
CA VAL A 137 7.94 21.21 -24.62
C VAL A 137 9.28 20.69 -25.13
N PHE A 138 9.33 19.41 -25.48
CA PHE A 138 10.43 18.85 -26.25
C PHE A 138 9.99 18.91 -27.71
N ASP A 139 10.73 19.65 -28.53
CA ASP A 139 10.40 19.92 -29.93
C ASP A 139 11.61 19.58 -30.79
N ASP A 140 11.35 19.09 -32.00
CA ASP A 140 12.35 18.77 -33.03
C ASP A 140 11.99 19.60 -34.27
N PRO A 141 12.88 20.45 -34.81
CA PRO A 141 12.55 21.37 -35.89
C PRO A 141 12.21 20.74 -37.25
N GLU A 142 12.25 19.41 -37.39
CA GLU A 142 11.83 18.69 -38.60
C GLU A 142 10.32 18.47 -38.74
#